data_AF-A0A399EZI7-F1
#
_entry.id   AF-A0A399EZI7-F1
#
_cell.length_a   1.000
_cell.length_b   1.000
_cell.length_c   1.000
_cell.angle_alpha   90.00
_cell.angle_beta   90.00
_cell.angle_gamma   90.00
#
_symmetry.space_group_name_H-M   'P 1'
#
loop_
_entity.id
_entity.type
_entity.pdbx_description
1 polymer ?
#
loop_
_entity_poly.entity_id
_entity_poly.type
_entity_poly.pdbx_seq_one_letter_code
_entity_poly.pdbx_strand_id
1 'polypeptide(L)'
;MALRSSKSKTRTPKPALPRPRDLVIDPQRLLFEGLEMGSFPDLEHLSLAREFARESAQGRCYENGLIRLWHGPQGLYYEFKDFPAAFYGRLGGVSGEYLSEAEAQGVFWEDMSKATKGYGETVVFYTDRLMHSEQDFYMAYTYENFRIERGEARFSLPLFMRFETEEGLRLLMRLEHEYLAFWLPKGQPLSKGLRA
;
A
#
# COMPACT_ATOMS: atom_id res chain seq x y z
N MET A 1 -67.17 19.67 4.69
CA MET A 1 -66.31 18.53 4.29
C MET A 1 -65.07 19.13 3.64
N ALA A 2 -63.95 19.22 4.36
CA ALA A 2 -62.73 19.90 3.89
C ALA A 2 -61.64 18.87 3.56
N LEU A 3 -61.27 18.78 2.29
CA LEU A 3 -60.18 17.95 1.78
C LEU A 3 -58.82 18.54 2.18
N ARG A 4 -58.07 17.82 3.03
CA ARG A 4 -56.68 18.14 3.35
C ARG A 4 -55.78 17.65 2.21
N SER A 5 -55.04 18.55 1.57
CA SER A 5 -53.98 18.18 0.64
C SER A 5 -52.73 17.77 1.42
N SER A 6 -52.27 16.53 1.23
CA SER A 6 -51.01 16.06 1.77
C SER A 6 -49.86 16.56 0.89
N LYS A 7 -49.11 17.55 1.36
CA LYS A 7 -47.85 17.95 0.72
C LYS A 7 -46.81 16.83 0.93
N SER A 8 -46.55 16.09 -0.13
CA SER A 8 -45.38 15.20 -0.24
C SER A 8 -44.10 16.01 -0.07
N LYS A 9 -43.37 15.77 1.01
CA LYS A 9 -42.01 16.30 1.20
C LYS A 9 -41.07 15.55 0.25
N THR A 10 -40.73 16.18 -0.87
CA THR A 10 -39.65 15.74 -1.75
C THR A 10 -38.35 15.76 -0.95
N ARG A 11 -37.87 14.58 -0.57
CA ARG A 11 -36.59 14.37 0.08
C ARG A 11 -35.51 14.69 -0.96
N THR A 12 -34.82 15.81 -0.80
CA THR A 12 -33.67 16.16 -1.63
C THR A 12 -32.64 15.03 -1.55
N PRO A 13 -32.17 14.49 -2.69
CA PRO A 13 -31.10 13.50 -2.66
C PRO A 13 -29.88 14.15 -2.01
N LYS A 14 -29.33 13.48 -0.99
CA LYS A 14 -28.03 13.85 -0.40
C LYS A 14 -27.03 13.94 -1.58
N PRO A 15 -26.23 15.02 -1.70
CA PRO A 15 -25.19 15.06 -2.70
C PRO A 15 -24.30 13.83 -2.49
N ALA A 16 -24.21 12.98 -3.51
CA ALA A 16 -23.25 11.88 -3.49
C ALA A 16 -21.87 12.54 -3.34
N LEU A 17 -21.19 12.25 -2.24
CA LEU A 17 -19.81 12.67 -2.07
C LEU A 17 -19.04 12.21 -3.32
N PRO A 18 -18.25 13.08 -3.96
CA PRO A 18 -17.40 12.66 -5.07
C PRO A 18 -16.57 11.48 -4.56
N ARG A 19 -16.69 10.32 -5.22
CA ARG A 19 -15.87 9.16 -4.85
C ARG A 19 -14.43 9.62 -5.06
N PRO A 20 -13.56 9.57 -4.04
CA PRO A 20 -12.15 9.86 -4.21
C PRO A 20 -11.56 8.74 -5.06
N ARG A 21 -11.69 8.86 -6.38
CA ARG A 21 -11.00 8.01 -7.34
C ARG A 21 -9.53 8.44 -7.23
N ASP A 22 -8.66 7.48 -6.95
CA ASP A 22 -7.21 7.64 -6.94
C ASP A 22 -6.62 8.37 -5.71
N LEU A 23 -7.33 8.41 -4.58
CA LEU A 23 -6.73 8.84 -3.30
C LEU A 23 -5.69 7.82 -2.84
N VAL A 24 -4.48 8.29 -2.55
CA VAL A 24 -3.39 7.52 -1.93
C VAL A 24 -3.10 8.10 -0.55
N ILE A 25 -3.00 7.23 0.46
CA ILE A 25 -2.58 7.57 1.82
C ILE A 25 -1.41 6.65 2.18
N ASP A 26 -0.27 7.26 2.48
CA ASP A 26 1.00 6.54 2.60
C ASP A 26 1.91 7.19 3.66
N PRO A 27 1.72 6.83 4.95
CA PRO A 27 2.55 7.30 6.05
C PRO A 27 4.00 6.78 6.05
N GLN A 28 4.41 5.95 5.09
CA GLN A 28 5.72 5.30 5.12
C GLN A 28 6.89 6.29 5.20
N ARG A 29 6.79 7.44 4.54
CA ARG A 29 7.80 8.48 4.66
C ARG A 29 7.95 8.97 6.10
N LEU A 30 6.84 9.24 6.79
CA LEU A 30 6.87 9.69 8.19
C LEU A 30 7.50 8.63 9.10
N LEU A 31 7.25 7.35 8.83
CA LEU A 31 7.90 6.24 9.52
C LEU A 31 9.43 6.30 9.36
N PHE A 32 9.92 6.45 8.13
CA PHE A 32 11.35 6.53 7.86
C PHE A 32 12.01 7.73 8.52
N GLU A 33 11.37 8.90 8.44
CA GLU A 33 11.87 10.11 9.10
C GLU A 33 11.98 9.89 10.61
N GLY A 34 11.00 9.23 11.24
CA GLY A 34 11.06 8.88 12.65
C GLY A 34 12.19 7.91 13.00
N LEU A 35 12.39 6.86 12.21
CA LEU A 35 13.48 5.90 12.41
C LEU A 35 14.85 6.61 12.44
N GLU A 36 15.06 7.58 11.55
CA GLU A 36 16.32 8.33 11.47
C GLU A 36 16.47 9.37 12.60
N MET A 37 15.35 9.89 13.12
CA MET A 37 15.35 10.74 14.30
C MET A 37 15.41 9.96 15.63
N GLY A 38 15.46 8.61 15.59
CA GLY A 38 15.45 7.77 16.78
C GLY A 38 14.13 7.80 17.56
N SER A 39 13.02 8.15 16.90
CA SER A 39 11.69 8.26 17.52
C SER A 39 10.62 7.68 16.60
N PHE A 40 9.70 6.86 17.12
CA PHE A 40 8.54 6.46 16.33
C PHE A 40 7.58 7.63 16.20
N PRO A 41 7.16 8.00 14.97
CA PRO A 41 6.27 9.14 14.79
C PRO A 41 4.90 8.82 15.40
N ASP A 42 4.28 9.81 16.05
CA ASP A 42 2.88 9.72 16.45
C ASP A 42 1.98 9.92 15.21
N LEU A 43 1.40 8.81 14.76
CA LEU A 43 0.55 8.73 13.59
C LEU A 43 -0.94 8.59 13.95
N GLU A 44 -1.33 8.81 15.21
CA GLU A 44 -2.73 8.71 15.65
C GLU A 44 -3.65 9.67 14.91
N HIS A 45 -3.13 10.82 14.49
CA HIS A 45 -3.86 11.78 13.66
C HIS A 45 -4.30 11.20 12.29
N LEU A 46 -3.72 10.07 11.85
CA LEU A 46 -4.08 9.36 10.63
C LEU A 46 -5.08 8.20 10.88
N SER A 47 -5.52 7.97 12.12
CA SER A 47 -6.46 6.89 12.47
C SER A 47 -7.74 6.89 11.63
N LEU A 48 -8.36 8.06 11.44
CA LEU A 48 -9.55 8.21 10.59
C LEU A 48 -9.26 7.90 9.11
N ALA A 49 -8.10 8.32 8.61
CA ALA A 49 -7.69 8.07 7.23
C ALA A 49 -7.42 6.58 6.99
N ARG A 50 -6.81 5.90 7.99
CA ARG A 50 -6.60 4.46 8.00
C ARG A 50 -7.92 3.69 7.95
N GLU A 51 -8.85 4.02 8.85
CA GLU A 51 -10.17 3.39 8.89
C GLU A 51 -10.92 3.59 7.58
N PHE A 52 -10.95 4.82 7.08
CA PHE A 52 -11.56 5.15 5.80
C PHE A 52 -10.95 4.34 4.65
N ALA A 53 -9.62 4.25 4.56
CA ALA A 53 -8.94 3.50 3.51
C ALA A 53 -9.27 2.00 3.57
N ARG A 54 -9.21 1.40 4.77
CA ARG A 54 -9.53 -0.01 5.00
C ARG A 54 -10.99 -0.33 4.64
N GLU A 55 -11.93 0.48 5.12
CA GLU A 55 -13.36 0.33 4.81
C GLU A 55 -13.67 0.56 3.33
N SER A 56 -12.92 1.44 2.67
CA SER A 56 -13.10 1.76 1.27
C SER A 56 -12.57 0.67 0.34
N ALA A 57 -11.42 0.05 0.65
CA ALA A 57 -10.86 -1.02 -0.19
C ALA A 57 -11.87 -2.16 -0.39
N GLN A 58 -12.55 -2.56 0.69
CA GLN A 58 -13.48 -3.69 0.74
C GLN A 58 -12.85 -4.98 0.17
N GLY A 59 -13.62 -6.07 0.09
CA GLY A 59 -13.17 -7.29 -0.60
C GLY A 59 -12.40 -8.28 0.27
N ARG A 60 -11.44 -8.99 -0.34
CA ARG A 60 -10.78 -10.14 0.27
C ARG A 60 -9.63 -9.67 1.16
N CYS A 61 -9.57 -10.23 2.36
CA CYS A 61 -8.44 -10.07 3.26
C CYS A 61 -7.45 -11.22 3.03
N TYR A 62 -6.19 -10.88 2.90
CA TYR A 62 -5.04 -11.78 2.83
C TYR A 62 -4.11 -11.44 3.99
N GLU A 63 -3.48 -12.45 4.57
CA GLU A 63 -2.53 -12.22 5.65
C GLU A 63 -1.37 -13.21 5.60
N ASN A 64 -0.24 -12.77 6.14
CA ASN A 64 0.87 -13.63 6.52
C ASN A 64 1.30 -13.30 7.95
N GLY A 65 2.46 -13.78 8.41
CA GLY A 65 2.96 -13.50 9.76
C GLY A 65 3.13 -12.01 10.07
N LEU A 66 3.32 -11.17 9.05
CA LEU A 66 3.72 -9.77 9.19
C LEU A 66 2.62 -8.76 8.81
N ILE A 67 1.88 -9.01 7.73
CA ILE A 67 0.98 -8.03 7.09
C ILE A 67 -0.44 -8.57 6.98
N ARG A 68 -1.42 -7.66 7.05
CA ARG A 68 -2.78 -7.85 6.55
C ARG A 68 -3.01 -6.93 5.35
N LEU A 69 -3.57 -7.49 4.29
CA LEU A 69 -3.84 -6.79 3.03
C LEU A 69 -5.30 -7.03 2.61
N TRP A 70 -6.02 -5.96 2.33
CA TRP A 70 -7.38 -5.96 1.82
C TRP A 70 -7.36 -5.48 0.37
N HIS A 71 -7.97 -6.26 -0.51
CA HIS A 71 -8.09 -5.92 -1.91
C HIS A 71 -9.51 -6.17 -2.41
N GLY A 72 -10.07 -5.14 -3.04
CA GLY A 72 -11.40 -5.18 -3.63
C GLY A 72 -11.53 -4.23 -4.81
N PRO A 73 -12.72 -4.19 -5.45
CA PRO A 73 -12.95 -3.35 -6.63
C PRO A 73 -12.76 -1.84 -6.39
N GLN A 74 -12.73 -1.42 -5.13
CA GLN A 74 -12.65 -0.02 -4.72
C GLN A 74 -11.26 0.38 -4.23
N GLY A 75 -10.31 -0.57 -4.08
CA GLY A 75 -8.98 -0.22 -3.66
C GLY A 75 -8.13 -1.37 -3.15
N LEU A 76 -6.95 -0.97 -2.69
CA LEU A 76 -5.97 -1.79 -2.00
C LEU A 76 -5.60 -1.10 -0.69
N TYR A 77 -5.57 -1.86 0.39
CA TYR A 77 -5.12 -1.41 1.69
C TYR A 77 -4.23 -2.48 2.31
N TYR A 78 -3.13 -2.10 2.96
CA TYR A 78 -2.38 -3.03 3.81
C TYR A 78 -1.87 -2.34 5.08
N GLU A 79 -1.64 -3.13 6.12
CA GLU A 79 -1.04 -2.69 7.38
C GLU A 79 -0.06 -3.75 7.92
N PHE A 80 0.98 -3.30 8.64
CA PHE A 80 1.79 -4.19 9.46
C PHE A 80 1.05 -4.53 10.75
N LYS A 81 1.04 -5.81 11.14
CA LYS A 81 0.29 -6.29 12.31
C LYS A 81 0.76 -5.65 13.62
N ASP A 82 2.09 -5.54 13.79
CA ASP A 82 2.71 -4.99 15.00
C ASP A 82 2.79 -3.46 14.98
N PHE A 83 2.61 -2.84 13.81
CA PHE A 83 2.58 -1.38 13.68
C PHE A 83 1.55 -0.91 12.65
N PRO A 84 0.23 -0.99 12.96
CA PRO A 84 -0.83 -0.70 11.99
C PRO A 84 -0.90 0.76 11.52
N ALA A 85 -0.18 1.66 12.19
CA ALA A 85 -0.06 3.05 11.77
C ALA A 85 0.84 3.22 10.53
N ALA A 86 1.73 2.27 10.25
CA ALA A 86 2.45 2.17 8.97
C ALA A 86 1.61 1.43 7.92
N PHE A 87 0.48 2.00 7.55
CA PHE A 87 -0.38 1.42 6.52
C PHE A 87 -0.07 2.00 5.13
N TYR A 88 -0.71 1.42 4.12
CA TYR A 88 -0.85 2.02 2.80
C TYR A 88 -2.29 1.86 2.36
N GLY A 89 -2.86 2.91 1.78
CA GLY A 89 -4.18 2.87 1.19
C GLY A 89 -4.19 3.52 -0.18
N ARG A 90 -4.68 2.79 -1.19
CA ARG A 90 -4.98 3.34 -2.52
C ARG A 90 -6.43 3.05 -2.85
N LEU A 91 -7.20 4.11 -3.09
CA LEU A 91 -8.56 4.01 -3.59
C LEU A 91 -8.58 3.98 -5.12
N GLY A 92 -9.55 3.30 -5.69
CA GLY A 92 -9.68 3.09 -7.14
C GLY A 92 -9.34 1.67 -7.56
N GLY A 93 -9.58 1.36 -8.83
CA GLY A 93 -9.36 0.03 -9.38
C GLY A 93 -7.87 -0.34 -9.33
N VAL A 94 -7.56 -1.39 -8.57
CA VAL A 94 -6.22 -1.99 -8.50
C VAL A 94 -6.33 -3.43 -8.98
N SER A 95 -5.40 -3.88 -9.80
CA SER A 95 -5.28 -5.28 -10.20
C SER A 95 -4.06 -5.89 -9.52
N GLY A 96 -4.27 -7.08 -8.94
CA GLY A 96 -3.21 -7.94 -8.46
C GLY A 96 -3.20 -9.26 -9.21
N GLU A 97 -2.10 -9.96 -9.15
CA GLU A 97 -1.91 -11.28 -9.74
C GLU A 97 -1.31 -12.26 -8.73
N TYR A 98 -1.61 -13.53 -8.93
CA TYR A 98 -0.98 -14.62 -8.19
C TYR A 98 0.24 -15.09 -8.98
N LEU A 99 1.37 -15.19 -8.29
CA LEU A 99 2.63 -15.65 -8.83
C LEU A 99 3.06 -16.94 -8.12
N SER A 100 3.60 -17.87 -8.90
CA SER A 100 4.39 -18.97 -8.35
C SER A 100 5.68 -18.46 -7.69
N GLU A 101 6.31 -19.29 -6.86
CA GLU A 101 7.60 -18.93 -6.24
C GLU A 101 8.68 -18.58 -7.29
N ALA A 102 8.71 -19.28 -8.42
CA ALA A 102 9.66 -19.00 -9.49
C ALA A 102 9.43 -17.63 -10.17
N GLU A 103 8.17 -17.28 -10.44
CA GLU A 103 7.80 -15.98 -11.01
C GLU A 103 8.10 -14.84 -10.02
N ALA A 104 7.71 -15.03 -8.75
CA ALA A 104 7.98 -14.09 -7.68
C ALA A 104 9.49 -13.87 -7.47
N GLN A 105 10.30 -14.93 -7.60
CA GLN A 105 11.76 -14.84 -7.46
C GLN A 105 12.37 -13.99 -8.57
N GLY A 106 11.89 -14.11 -9.81
CA GLY A 106 12.32 -13.28 -10.93
C GLY A 106 12.02 -11.80 -10.72
N VAL A 107 10.77 -11.51 -10.32
CA VAL A 107 10.32 -10.15 -9.97
C VAL A 107 11.16 -9.57 -8.84
N PHE A 108 11.31 -10.32 -7.74
CA PHE A 108 12.07 -9.89 -6.56
C PHE A 108 13.54 -9.61 -6.89
N TRP A 109 14.20 -10.45 -7.69
CA TRP A 109 15.58 -10.23 -8.11
C TRP A 109 15.76 -8.96 -8.93
N GLU A 110 14.84 -8.70 -9.87
CA GLU A 110 14.88 -7.50 -10.68
C GLU A 110 14.77 -6.24 -9.79
N ASP A 111 13.78 -6.21 -8.90
CA ASP A 111 13.50 -5.05 -8.06
C ASP A 111 14.59 -4.83 -7.00
N MET A 112 15.09 -5.90 -6.38
CA MET A 112 16.24 -5.81 -5.46
C MET A 112 17.50 -5.31 -6.16
N SER A 113 17.78 -5.80 -7.37
CA SER A 113 18.93 -5.35 -8.16
C SER A 113 18.83 -3.88 -8.56
N LYS A 114 17.61 -3.36 -8.77
CA LYS A 114 17.36 -1.94 -9.00
C LYS A 114 17.56 -1.13 -7.71
N ALA A 115 17.00 -1.59 -6.60
CA ALA A 115 17.08 -0.91 -5.32
C ALA A 115 18.52 -0.76 -4.80
N THR A 116 19.35 -1.80 -4.91
CA THR A 116 20.77 -1.76 -4.51
C THR A 116 21.65 -0.88 -5.41
N LYS A 117 21.17 -0.56 -6.62
CA LYS A 117 21.80 0.41 -7.53
C LYS A 117 21.23 1.82 -7.40
N GLY A 118 20.27 2.04 -6.49
CA GLY A 118 19.65 3.34 -6.26
C GLY A 118 18.50 3.70 -7.19
N TYR A 119 17.95 2.76 -7.98
CA TYR A 119 16.83 3.01 -8.91
C TYR A 119 15.44 2.93 -8.25
N GLY A 120 15.33 3.34 -6.99
CA GLY A 120 14.07 3.34 -6.24
C GLY A 120 14.24 3.13 -4.74
N GLU A 121 13.12 3.19 -4.04
CA GLU A 121 13.02 2.94 -2.61
C GLU A 121 12.46 1.55 -2.35
N THR A 122 13.03 0.83 -1.40
CA THR A 122 12.57 -0.53 -1.09
C THR A 122 12.42 -0.75 0.40
N VAL A 123 11.43 -1.56 0.74
CA VAL A 123 11.25 -2.17 2.06
C VAL A 123 10.99 -3.65 1.83
N VAL A 124 11.84 -4.48 2.41
CA VAL A 124 11.76 -5.93 2.31
C VAL A 124 11.79 -6.51 3.70
N PHE A 125 10.89 -7.46 3.96
CA PHE A 125 10.89 -8.26 5.17
C PHE A 125 11.00 -9.73 4.81
N TYR A 126 11.96 -10.41 5.41
CA TYR A 126 12.22 -11.84 5.21
C TYR A 126 11.58 -12.70 6.30
N THR A 127 11.28 -12.12 7.46
CA THR A 127 10.70 -12.80 8.62
C THR A 127 9.46 -12.04 9.12
N ASP A 128 8.72 -12.65 10.03
CA ASP A 128 7.57 -12.06 10.70
C ASP A 128 7.96 -11.12 11.85
N ARG A 129 9.26 -10.97 12.12
CA ARG A 129 9.79 -10.11 13.18
C ARG A 129 10.08 -8.72 12.63
N LEU A 130 9.30 -7.75 13.05
CA LEU A 130 9.44 -6.37 12.58
C LEU A 130 10.74 -5.73 13.09
N MET A 131 11.79 -5.73 12.26
CA MET A 131 13.08 -5.05 12.50
C MET A 131 13.78 -5.41 13.82
N HIS A 132 13.65 -6.65 14.30
CA HIS A 132 14.34 -7.09 15.52
C HIS A 132 15.84 -7.28 15.31
N SER A 133 16.25 -7.70 14.12
CA SER A 133 17.63 -7.90 13.68
C SER A 133 17.82 -7.38 12.25
N GLU A 134 19.04 -7.06 11.87
CA GLU A 134 19.39 -6.70 10.49
C GLU A 134 19.07 -7.81 9.48
N GLN A 135 18.99 -9.07 9.91
CA GLN A 135 18.64 -10.22 9.05
C GLN A 135 17.14 -10.31 8.73
N ASP A 136 16.30 -9.62 9.48
CA ASP A 136 14.84 -9.69 9.33
C ASP A 136 14.34 -8.86 8.15
N PHE A 137 15.10 -7.85 7.73
CA PHE A 137 14.65 -6.85 6.77
C PHE A 137 15.79 -6.27 5.94
N TYR A 138 15.41 -5.60 4.85
CA TYR A 138 16.28 -4.69 4.12
C TYR A 138 15.47 -3.47 3.71
N MET A 139 16.04 -2.29 3.95
CA MET A 139 15.46 -1.03 3.51
C MET A 139 16.51 -0.22 2.79
N ALA A 140 16.10 0.42 1.70
CA ALA A 140 16.92 1.39 1.02
C ALA A 140 16.03 2.52 0.54
N TYR A 141 16.24 3.74 1.04
CA TYR A 141 15.38 4.91 0.80
C TYR A 141 16.20 6.20 0.80
N THR A 142 15.59 7.31 0.38
CA THR A 142 16.28 8.62 0.36
C THR A 142 15.72 9.52 1.46
N TYR A 143 16.60 10.06 2.30
CA TYR A 143 16.26 11.03 3.34
C TYR A 143 17.19 12.23 3.24
N GLU A 144 16.63 13.44 3.15
CA GLU A 144 17.39 14.70 2.98
C GLU A 144 18.45 14.68 1.85
N ASN A 145 18.15 13.99 0.74
CA ASN A 145 19.04 13.74 -0.41
C ASN A 145 20.19 12.75 -0.15
N PHE A 146 20.23 12.10 1.01
CA PHE A 146 21.15 11.01 1.30
C PHE A 146 20.47 9.66 1.10
N ARG A 147 21.18 8.75 0.44
CA ARG A 147 20.78 7.35 0.34
C ARG A 147 21.07 6.66 1.66
N ILE A 148 20.04 6.11 2.28
CA ILE A 148 20.14 5.33 3.51
C ILE A 148 19.87 3.87 3.18
N GLU A 149 20.72 2.99 3.71
CA GLU A 149 20.53 1.54 3.71
C GLU A 149 20.51 1.03 5.15
N ARG A 150 19.61 0.08 5.41
CA ARG A 150 19.41 -0.56 6.73
C ARG A 150 19.10 -2.04 6.52
N GLY A 151 19.60 -2.88 7.44
CA GLY A 151 19.42 -4.33 7.37
C GLY A 151 20.28 -5.01 6.30
N GLU A 152 20.05 -6.31 6.09
CA GLU A 152 20.85 -7.16 5.19
C GLU A 152 20.10 -7.45 3.88
N ALA A 153 20.64 -6.98 2.75
CA ALA A 153 20.10 -7.30 1.44
C ALA A 153 20.28 -8.79 1.11
N ARG A 154 19.17 -9.51 0.95
CA ARG A 154 19.14 -10.92 0.58
C ARG A 154 18.35 -11.10 -0.70
N PHE A 155 18.83 -12.01 -1.53
CA PHE A 155 18.21 -12.35 -2.81
C PHE A 155 17.29 -13.58 -2.71
N SER A 156 16.99 -14.03 -1.49
CA SER A 156 15.96 -15.03 -1.19
C SER A 156 14.58 -14.41 -1.11
N LEU A 157 13.57 -15.10 -1.62
CA LEU A 157 12.16 -14.70 -1.58
C LEU A 157 11.71 -14.15 -0.21
N PRO A 158 11.08 -12.96 -0.17
CA PRO A 158 10.66 -12.31 1.07
C PRO A 158 9.27 -12.77 1.54
N LEU A 159 8.90 -12.41 2.78
CA LEU A 159 7.49 -12.42 3.22
C LEU A 159 6.72 -11.24 2.64
N PHE A 160 7.38 -10.09 2.54
CA PHE A 160 6.82 -8.89 1.96
C PHE A 160 7.91 -8.05 1.31
N MET A 161 7.62 -7.50 0.14
CA MET A 161 8.41 -6.45 -0.49
C MET A 161 7.48 -5.33 -0.91
N ARG A 162 7.96 -4.12 -0.68
CA ARG A 162 7.52 -2.90 -1.33
C ARG A 162 8.70 -2.32 -2.10
N PHE A 163 8.52 -2.07 -3.39
CA PHE A 163 9.52 -1.39 -4.21
C PHE A 163 8.86 -0.23 -4.97
N GLU A 164 9.39 0.96 -4.78
CA GLU A 164 8.82 2.20 -5.27
C GLU A 164 9.80 2.93 -6.19
N THR A 165 9.32 3.29 -7.36
CA THR A 165 10.06 4.08 -8.36
C THR A 165 9.28 5.33 -8.73
N GLU A 166 9.78 6.08 -9.71
CA GLU A 166 9.03 7.16 -10.35
C GLU A 166 7.81 6.64 -11.12
N GLU A 167 7.89 5.43 -11.68
CA GLU A 167 6.84 4.83 -12.51
C GLU A 167 5.67 4.30 -11.69
N GLY A 168 5.94 3.82 -10.47
CA GLY A 168 4.92 3.15 -9.69
C GLY A 168 5.43 2.51 -8.42
N LEU A 169 4.51 1.83 -7.76
CA LEU A 169 4.74 1.05 -6.57
C LEU A 169 4.47 -0.42 -6.88
N ARG A 170 5.45 -1.28 -6.62
CA ARG A 170 5.27 -2.73 -6.63
C ARG A 170 5.16 -3.25 -5.21
N LEU A 171 4.17 -4.11 -5.01
CA LEU A 171 4.02 -4.88 -3.78
C LEU A 171 4.12 -6.37 -4.13
N LEU A 172 4.81 -7.12 -3.28
CA LEU A 172 4.91 -8.56 -3.35
C LEU A 172 4.66 -9.09 -1.93
N MET A 173 3.68 -9.98 -1.77
CA MET A 173 3.31 -10.53 -0.47
C MET A 173 3.26 -12.05 -0.56
N ARG A 174 3.97 -12.73 0.33
CA ARG A 174 3.92 -14.18 0.44
C ARG A 174 2.60 -14.64 1.04
N LEU A 175 1.97 -15.62 0.41
CA LEU A 175 0.94 -16.49 0.95
C LEU A 175 1.53 -17.89 1.24
N GLU A 176 0.72 -18.85 1.67
CA GLU A 176 1.21 -20.17 2.09
C GLU A 176 2.02 -20.92 1.01
N HIS A 177 1.58 -20.86 -0.25
CA HIS A 177 2.22 -21.58 -1.37
C HIS A 177 2.42 -20.73 -2.64
N GLU A 178 2.16 -19.43 -2.56
CA GLU A 178 2.17 -18.53 -3.71
C GLU A 178 2.44 -17.08 -3.25
N TYR A 179 2.51 -16.18 -4.21
CA TYR A 179 2.72 -14.76 -3.96
C TYR A 179 1.60 -13.94 -4.57
N LEU A 180 1.16 -12.91 -3.85
CA LEU A 180 0.37 -11.83 -4.42
C LEU A 180 1.30 -10.71 -4.87
N ALA A 181 1.19 -10.33 -6.14
CA ALA A 181 1.88 -9.18 -6.70
C ALA A 181 0.90 -8.10 -7.13
N PHE A 182 1.26 -6.85 -6.87
CA PHE A 182 0.53 -5.68 -7.33
C PHE A 182 1.49 -4.71 -7.99
N TRP A 183 1.10 -4.18 -9.15
CA TRP A 183 1.72 -3.00 -9.74
C TRP A 183 0.74 -1.83 -9.67
N LEU A 184 1.20 -0.76 -9.04
CA LEU A 184 0.41 0.41 -8.68
C LEU A 184 1.06 1.63 -9.35
N PRO A 185 0.75 1.93 -10.63
CA PRO A 185 1.35 3.04 -11.35
C PRO A 185 1.14 4.37 -10.61
N LYS A 186 2.15 5.24 -10.63
CA LYS A 186 2.08 6.63 -10.20
C LYS A 186 1.68 7.51 -11.37
N GLY A 187 0.90 8.56 -11.12
CA GLY A 187 0.37 9.42 -12.18
C GLY A 187 -0.79 8.80 -12.96
N GLN A 188 -1.54 9.63 -13.69
CA GLN A 188 -2.74 9.20 -14.43
C GLN A 188 -2.38 8.21 -15.55
N PRO A 189 -3.11 7.10 -15.73
CA PRO A 189 -3.46 6.73 -17.08
C PRO A 189 -4.39 7.84 -17.59
N LEU A 190 -3.87 8.79 -18.35
CA LEU A 190 -4.72 9.61 -19.22
C LEU A 190 -5.53 8.62 -20.05
N SER A 191 -6.82 8.53 -19.76
CA SER A 191 -7.72 7.66 -20.48
C SER A 191 -7.54 7.89 -21.97
N LYS A 192 -7.20 6.84 -22.73
CA LYS A 192 -7.56 6.76 -24.15
C LYS A 192 -9.05 7.12 -24.24
N GLY A 193 -9.36 8.33 -24.71
CA GLY A 193 -10.76 8.75 -24.80
C GLY A 193 -11.09 10.24 -24.86
N LEU A 194 -10.22 11.12 -25.38
CA LEU A 194 -10.73 12.25 -26.16
C LEU A 194 -10.82 11.77 -27.61
N ARG A 195 -11.94 11.13 -27.94
CA ARG A 195 -12.44 11.19 -29.31
C ARG A 195 -13.51 12.27 -29.31
N ALA A 196 -13.23 13.31 -30.10
CA ALA A 196 -14.22 14.27 -30.57
C ALA A 196 -15.36 13.55 -31.30
#